data_AF-A0A1B7P1Q7-F1
#
_entry.id   AF-A0A1B7P1Q7-F1
#
_cell.length_a   1.000
_cell.length_b   1.000
_cell.length_c   1.000
_cell.angle_alpha   90.00
_cell.angle_beta   90.00
_cell.angle_gamma   90.00
#
_symmetry.space_group_name_H-M   'P 1'
#
loop_
_entity.id
_entity.type
_entity.pdbx_description
1 polymer ?
#
loop_
_entity_poly.entity_id
_entity_poly.type
_entity_poly.pdbx_seq_one_letter_code
_entity_poly.pdbx_strand_id
1 'polypeptide(L)'
;MSWLKQHPLSSLDTAPREGCDSNDKSDDLDSSDTRSIYSIELASNRGHGTDDTLAVTHTLEEHGIPCCLVGISALVFYGAGRVRNDWEICVPTELVDKAADLLQSEPYSAQYRLVKRWPYFDPCSLTHTYHRFKSRGIRHFFFLVPSIDVHIDCVPSNFTRSPRGLPYPKLDVFIQSCLDTYNMLQLCDVIDGTNVSEEWGERNLDLEGTNDVEWAKEKNKRGREFGGKWAHAAFARQGRKSKREMWQSLVRTKEDRLDWTKPRDVFITQYRVIGAPDPWTEMSDMS
;
A
#
# COMPACT_ATOMS: atom_id res chain seq x y z
N MET A 1 10.96 2.85 -41.84
CA MET A 1 12.37 2.87 -41.38
C MET A 1 12.40 2.17 -40.03
N SER A 2 12.56 0.84 -39.97
CA SER A 2 13.85 0.15 -39.69
C SER A 2 14.63 0.90 -38.61
N TRP A 3 14.94 0.35 -37.43
CA TRP A 3 15.91 -0.72 -37.25
C TRP A 3 15.65 -1.52 -35.97
N LEU A 4 15.57 -2.83 -36.12
CA LEU A 4 15.58 -3.87 -35.10
C LEU A 4 16.63 -4.89 -35.59
N LYS A 5 17.37 -5.53 -34.65
CA LYS A 5 18.48 -6.51 -34.84
C LYS A 5 19.85 -5.80 -34.92
N GLN A 6 20.90 -6.21 -34.21
CA GLN A 6 21.39 -7.57 -33.95
C GLN A 6 22.44 -7.54 -32.81
N HIS A 7 22.38 -8.50 -31.89
CA HIS A 7 23.55 -8.94 -31.11
C HIS A 7 24.40 -9.91 -31.96
N PRO A 8 25.69 -10.04 -31.64
CA PRO A 8 26.32 -11.36 -31.64
C PRO A 8 27.09 -11.66 -30.35
N LEU A 9 26.89 -12.87 -29.83
CA LEU A 9 27.78 -13.57 -28.90
C LEU A 9 28.79 -14.39 -29.69
N SER A 10 30.05 -14.43 -29.25
CA SER A 10 31.03 -15.54 -29.29
C SER A 10 32.39 -14.99 -28.79
N SER A 11 32.84 -15.37 -27.58
CA SER A 11 33.94 -16.33 -27.29
C SER A 11 35.33 -15.82 -27.70
N LEU A 12 36.45 -15.99 -27.01
CA LEU A 12 36.91 -16.65 -25.78
C LEU A 12 38.41 -16.26 -25.74
N ASP A 13 39.01 -15.92 -24.60
CA ASP A 13 40.40 -16.30 -24.24
C ASP A 13 40.90 -15.60 -22.95
N THR A 14 41.91 -16.22 -22.34
CA THR A 14 42.02 -16.49 -20.91
C THR A 14 43.31 -15.90 -20.30
N ALA A 15 43.16 -15.05 -19.25
CA ALA A 15 43.99 -14.86 -18.03
C ALA A 15 45.51 -14.45 -18.14
N PRO A 16 46.26 -14.12 -17.04
CA PRO A 16 45.88 -14.02 -15.61
C PRO A 16 46.46 -12.83 -14.76
N ARG A 17 45.87 -12.69 -13.54
CA ARG A 17 46.42 -12.29 -12.21
C ARG A 17 46.92 -10.86 -11.94
N GLU A 18 46.35 -10.22 -10.91
CA GLU A 18 47.02 -9.95 -9.61
C GLU A 18 46.01 -9.44 -8.56
N GLY A 19 46.23 -9.82 -7.29
CA GLY A 19 45.27 -9.68 -6.20
C GLY A 19 45.30 -8.36 -5.45
N CYS A 20 44.25 -8.13 -4.65
CA CYS A 20 44.32 -7.31 -3.45
C CYS A 20 43.34 -7.87 -2.42
N ASP A 21 43.91 -8.50 -1.40
CA ASP A 21 43.25 -8.85 -0.15
C ASP A 21 42.69 -7.59 0.52
N SER A 22 41.43 -7.65 0.97
CA SER A 22 40.98 -6.78 2.06
C SER A 22 40.00 -7.54 2.94
N ASN A 23 40.44 -7.66 4.20
CA ASN A 23 39.81 -8.32 5.34
C ASN A 23 38.31 -8.00 5.49
N ASP A 24 37.47 -9.03 5.32
CA ASP A 24 36.07 -8.99 5.75
C ASP A 24 35.98 -9.59 7.16
N LYS A 25 35.95 -8.72 8.17
CA LYS A 25 35.60 -9.11 9.54
C LYS A 25 34.08 -9.20 9.59
N SER A 26 33.55 -10.41 9.48
CA SER A 26 32.17 -10.72 9.80
C SER A 26 31.98 -10.59 11.31
N ASP A 27 31.30 -9.53 11.75
CA ASP A 27 30.85 -9.35 13.12
C ASP A 27 29.82 -10.43 13.50
N ASP A 28 29.92 -10.81 14.77
CA ASP A 28 29.25 -11.88 15.51
C ASP A 28 27.75 -12.06 15.20
N LEU A 29 27.43 -13.25 14.67
CA LEU A 29 26.08 -13.82 14.69
C LEU A 29 25.79 -14.34 16.10
N ASP A 30 24.89 -13.65 16.79
CA ASP A 30 24.30 -14.09 18.05
C ASP A 30 23.63 -15.47 17.86
N SER A 31 24.25 -16.48 18.46
CA SER A 31 24.14 -17.91 18.14
C SER A 31 23.01 -18.61 18.91
N SER A 32 21.85 -17.98 19.04
CA SER A 32 20.65 -18.64 19.60
C SER A 32 19.40 -18.58 18.71
N ASP A 33 19.42 -17.83 17.59
CA ASP A 33 18.21 -17.55 16.79
C ASP A 33 18.08 -18.36 15.48
N THR A 34 19.02 -19.27 15.20
CA THR A 34 19.08 -20.01 13.92
C THR A 34 18.12 -21.21 13.84
N ARG A 35 17.38 -21.54 14.91
CA ARG A 35 16.48 -22.71 14.92
C ARG A 35 15.00 -22.42 14.65
N SER A 36 14.58 -21.14 14.60
CA SER A 36 13.17 -20.75 14.43
C SER A 36 12.84 -20.11 13.07
N ILE A 37 13.81 -19.99 12.16
CA ILE A 37 13.60 -19.27 10.87
C ILE A 37 12.91 -20.16 9.82
N TYR A 38 12.89 -21.48 10.01
CA TYR A 38 12.53 -22.45 8.95
C TYR A 38 11.17 -23.14 9.09
N SER A 39 10.40 -22.90 10.14
CA SER A 39 8.98 -23.29 10.20
C SER A 39 8.11 -22.04 10.29
N ILE A 40 7.94 -21.35 9.15
CA ILE A 40 7.02 -20.22 9.09
C ILE A 40 5.71 -20.73 8.52
N GLU A 41 4.72 -20.89 9.39
CA GLU A 41 3.38 -21.23 8.98
C GLU A 41 2.81 -20.13 8.06
N LEU A 42 1.92 -20.53 7.16
CA LEU A 42 1.19 -19.57 6.34
C LEU A 42 0.32 -18.71 7.26
N ALA A 43 0.25 -17.41 6.97
CA ALA A 43 -0.74 -16.55 7.60
C ALA A 43 -2.17 -17.04 7.30
N SER A 44 -3.15 -16.55 8.07
CA SER A 44 -4.57 -16.88 7.88
C SER A 44 -5.04 -16.66 6.44
N ASN A 45 -6.15 -17.30 6.07
CA ASN A 45 -6.78 -17.13 4.75
C ASN A 45 -5.80 -17.39 3.60
N ARG A 46 -5.23 -18.60 3.57
CA ARG A 46 -4.30 -19.06 2.52
C ARG A 46 -3.02 -18.21 2.38
N GLY A 47 -2.60 -17.56 3.47
CA GLY A 47 -1.41 -16.70 3.49
C GLY A 47 -1.70 -15.22 3.26
N HIS A 48 -2.96 -14.80 3.10
CA HIS A 48 -3.32 -13.39 2.95
C HIS A 48 -3.24 -12.60 4.26
N GLY A 49 -3.30 -13.28 5.42
CA GLY A 49 -3.15 -12.66 6.73
C GLY A 49 -4.35 -11.83 7.19
N THR A 50 -5.54 -12.10 6.65
CA THR A 50 -6.75 -11.32 6.86
C THR A 50 -7.24 -11.37 8.31
N ASP A 51 -7.28 -12.54 8.94
CA ASP A 51 -7.68 -12.66 10.36
C ASP A 51 -6.55 -12.15 11.28
N ASP A 52 -5.29 -12.30 10.87
CA ASP A 52 -4.14 -11.79 11.61
C ASP A 52 -4.13 -10.25 11.66
N THR A 53 -4.46 -9.60 10.53
CA THR A 53 -4.65 -8.15 10.47
C THR A 53 -5.88 -7.73 11.26
N LEU A 54 -6.97 -8.50 11.23
CA LEU A 54 -8.17 -8.20 12.01
C LEU A 54 -7.84 -8.13 13.51
N ALA A 55 -7.06 -9.09 14.02
CA ALA A 55 -6.60 -9.08 15.40
C ALA A 55 -5.75 -7.84 15.74
N VAL A 56 -4.88 -7.39 14.83
CA VAL A 56 -4.12 -6.14 15.01
C VAL A 56 -5.07 -4.94 15.09
N THR A 57 -6.05 -4.84 14.17
CA THR A 57 -6.99 -3.72 14.17
C THR A 57 -7.85 -3.68 15.43
N HIS A 58 -8.34 -4.82 15.91
CA HIS A 58 -9.07 -4.91 17.17
C HIS A 58 -8.21 -4.46 18.36
N THR A 59 -6.95 -4.93 18.42
CA THR A 59 -6.02 -4.51 19.48
C THR A 59 -5.88 -2.99 19.53
N LEU A 60 -5.69 -2.34 18.37
CA LEU A 60 -5.56 -0.89 18.30
C LEU A 60 -6.87 -0.18 18.73
N GLU A 61 -8.01 -0.63 18.20
CA GLU A 61 -9.33 -0.05 18.49
C GLU A 61 -9.70 -0.16 19.98
N GLU A 62 -9.44 -1.31 20.61
CA GLU A 62 -9.67 -1.55 22.05
C GLU A 62 -8.86 -0.59 22.94
N HIS A 63 -7.74 -0.08 22.44
CA HIS A 63 -6.88 0.88 23.15
C HIS A 63 -7.14 2.34 22.72
N GLY A 64 -8.29 2.57 22.05
CA GLY A 64 -8.74 3.89 21.62
C GLY A 64 -7.91 4.47 20.48
N ILE A 65 -7.27 3.63 19.67
CA ILE A 65 -6.51 4.04 18.48
C ILE A 65 -7.36 3.66 17.26
N PRO A 66 -8.12 4.60 16.67
CA PRO A 66 -8.88 4.30 15.46
C PRO A 66 -7.91 3.92 14.34
N CYS A 67 -8.29 2.96 13.51
CA CYS A 67 -7.46 2.54 12.39
C CYS A 67 -8.30 2.07 11.21
N CYS A 68 -7.72 2.15 10.01
CA CYS A 68 -8.29 1.57 8.81
C CYS A 68 -7.19 1.08 7.86
N LEU A 69 -7.54 0.15 6.98
CA LEU A 69 -6.62 -0.44 6.02
C LEU A 69 -6.60 0.39 4.75
N VAL A 70 -5.41 0.84 4.35
CA VAL A 70 -5.22 1.78 3.23
C VAL A 70 -4.32 1.18 2.14
N GLY A 71 -3.99 2.00 1.13
CA GLY A 71 -3.09 1.63 0.05
C GLY A 71 -3.60 0.42 -0.74
N ILE A 72 -2.73 -0.58 -0.93
CA ILE A 72 -3.10 -1.77 -1.73
C ILE A 72 -4.25 -2.55 -1.08
N SER A 73 -4.36 -2.53 0.25
CA SER A 73 -5.42 -3.24 0.96
C SER A 73 -6.81 -2.66 0.63
N ALA A 74 -6.93 -1.33 0.62
CA ALA A 74 -8.17 -0.64 0.24
C ALA A 74 -8.52 -0.87 -1.23
N LEU A 75 -7.52 -0.84 -2.13
CA LEU A 75 -7.73 -1.14 -3.55
C LEU A 75 -8.31 -2.55 -3.75
N VAL A 76 -7.74 -3.56 -3.09
CA VAL A 76 -8.22 -4.95 -3.18
C VAL A 76 -9.64 -5.08 -2.63
N PHE A 77 -9.93 -4.44 -1.49
CA PHE A 77 -11.29 -4.41 -0.92
C PHE A 77 -12.31 -3.79 -1.88
N TYR A 78 -11.93 -2.73 -2.59
CA TYR A 78 -12.74 -2.10 -3.62
C TYR A 78 -12.65 -2.76 -5.00
N GLY A 79 -12.10 -3.98 -5.08
CA GLY A 79 -12.16 -4.83 -6.27
C GLY A 79 -11.01 -4.69 -7.27
N ALA A 80 -9.97 -3.91 -6.97
CA ALA A 80 -8.82 -3.84 -7.85
C ALA A 80 -7.99 -5.13 -7.80
N GLY A 81 -7.56 -5.63 -8.96
CA GLY A 81 -6.73 -6.82 -9.10
C GLY A 81 -5.26 -6.58 -8.75
N ARG A 82 -4.97 -6.20 -7.51
CA ARG A 82 -3.61 -5.91 -7.01
C ARG A 82 -3.10 -7.01 -6.08
N VAL A 83 -1.77 -7.14 -6.00
CA VAL A 83 -1.10 -8.06 -5.08
C VAL A 83 -0.62 -7.26 -3.87
N ARG A 84 -1.11 -7.63 -2.68
CA ARG A 84 -0.68 -7.08 -1.39
C ARG A 84 0.45 -7.95 -0.83
N ASN A 85 1.61 -7.34 -0.59
CA ASN A 85 2.74 -8.02 0.06
C ASN A 85 2.70 -7.85 1.58
N ASP A 86 2.45 -6.62 2.04
CA ASP A 86 2.36 -6.23 3.44
C ASP A 86 1.04 -5.45 3.63
N TRP A 87 0.50 -5.50 4.84
CA TRP A 87 -0.68 -4.70 5.20
C TRP A 87 -0.30 -3.27 5.58
N GLU A 88 -1.14 -2.32 5.22
CA GLU A 88 -0.94 -0.90 5.51
C GLU A 88 -2.07 -0.44 6.44
N ILE A 89 -1.76 -0.29 7.73
CA ILE A 89 -2.72 0.08 8.76
C ILE A 89 -2.55 1.57 9.06
N CYS A 90 -3.48 2.38 8.55
CA CYS A 90 -3.55 3.80 8.83
C CYS A 90 -3.98 4.04 10.27
N VAL A 91 -3.25 4.88 11.00
CA VAL A 91 -3.59 5.36 12.35
C VAL A 91 -3.42 6.88 12.39
N PRO A 92 -4.12 7.60 13.30
CA PRO A 92 -3.89 9.03 13.47
C PRO A 92 -2.41 9.33 13.69
N THR A 93 -1.91 10.34 12.99
CA THR A 93 -0.48 10.68 12.94
C THR A 93 0.13 10.87 14.32
N GLU A 94 -0.59 11.52 15.22
CA GLU A 94 -0.23 11.79 16.60
C GLU A 94 -0.25 10.54 17.51
N LEU A 95 -0.86 9.44 17.06
CA LEU A 95 -0.96 8.18 17.79
C LEU A 95 -0.04 7.09 17.23
N VAL A 96 0.75 7.35 16.18
CA VAL A 96 1.65 6.35 15.56
C VAL A 96 2.63 5.78 16.58
N ASP A 97 3.29 6.63 17.36
CA ASP A 97 4.26 6.18 18.36
C ASP A 97 3.57 5.40 19.48
N LYS A 98 2.40 5.88 19.95
CA LYS A 98 1.57 5.16 20.93
C LYS A 98 1.17 3.77 20.43
N ALA A 99 0.77 3.66 19.16
CA ALA A 99 0.42 2.38 18.54
C ALA A 99 1.64 1.46 18.43
N ALA A 100 2.80 1.99 18.06
CA ALA A 100 4.04 1.22 17.97
C ALA A 100 4.50 0.73 19.35
N ASP A 101 4.41 1.55 20.38
CA ASP A 101 4.74 1.18 21.76
C ASP A 101 3.79 0.12 22.30
N LEU A 102 2.48 0.26 22.04
CA LEU A 102 1.46 -0.73 22.41
C LEU A 102 1.80 -2.11 21.84
N LEU A 103 2.09 -2.20 20.54
CA LEU A 103 2.40 -3.47 19.87
C LEU A 103 3.74 -4.09 20.31
N GLN A 104 4.60 -3.31 20.98
CA GLN A 104 5.85 -3.77 21.59
C GLN A 104 5.73 -4.03 23.09
N SER A 105 4.59 -3.72 23.70
CA SER A 105 4.33 -3.95 25.13
C SER A 105 3.71 -5.33 25.37
N GLU A 106 3.85 -5.87 26.58
CA GLU A 106 3.17 -7.10 26.98
C GLU A 106 1.65 -6.87 27.08
N PRO A 107 0.80 -7.82 26.61
CA PRO A 107 1.15 -9.15 26.08
C PRO A 107 1.44 -9.19 24.56
N TYR A 108 1.39 -8.05 23.87
CA TYR A 108 1.45 -7.98 22.40
C TYR A 108 2.85 -8.25 21.82
N SER A 109 3.91 -7.96 22.56
CA SER A 109 5.30 -8.33 22.23
C SER A 109 5.50 -9.85 22.04
N ALA A 110 4.65 -10.68 22.66
CA ALA A 110 4.62 -12.12 22.44
C ALA A 110 4.00 -12.52 21.10
N GLN A 111 3.22 -11.63 20.46
CA GLN A 111 2.54 -11.86 19.19
C GLN A 111 3.21 -11.13 18.02
N TYR A 112 3.72 -9.92 18.27
CA TYR A 112 4.30 -9.05 17.25
C TYR A 112 5.75 -8.74 17.57
N ARG A 113 6.54 -8.50 16.53
CA ARG A 113 7.90 -7.97 16.66
C ARG A 113 8.11 -6.83 15.69
N LEU A 114 8.72 -5.75 16.18
CA LEU A 114 9.23 -4.71 15.30
C LEU A 114 10.34 -5.31 14.44
N VAL A 115 10.30 -5.05 13.13
CA VAL A 115 11.33 -5.50 12.19
C VAL A 115 12.00 -4.31 11.54
N LYS A 116 13.17 -4.55 10.94
CA LYS A 116 13.87 -3.51 10.18
C LYS A 116 12.92 -2.91 9.14
N ARG A 117 12.95 -1.57 9.06
CA ARG A 117 12.19 -0.81 8.08
C ARG A 117 12.48 -1.29 6.66
N TRP A 118 11.52 -1.11 5.77
CA TRP A 118 11.65 -1.53 4.38
C TRP A 118 12.88 -0.86 3.74
N PRO A 119 13.86 -1.63 3.22
CA PRO A 119 15.12 -1.06 2.75
C PRO A 119 15.01 -0.45 1.35
N TYR A 120 13.89 -0.66 0.67
CA TYR A 120 13.69 -0.24 -0.71
C TYR A 120 12.88 1.05 -0.78
N PHE A 121 13.22 1.87 -1.77
CA PHE A 121 12.40 3.01 -2.15
C PHE A 121 11.09 2.53 -2.75
N ASP A 122 10.00 3.15 -2.33
CA ASP A 122 8.70 2.98 -2.94
C ASP A 122 8.24 4.34 -3.48
N PRO A 123 8.13 4.51 -4.82
CA PRO A 123 7.67 5.74 -5.41
C PRO A 123 6.34 6.20 -4.80
N CYS A 124 6.24 7.49 -4.48
CA CYS A 124 5.04 8.10 -3.89
C CYS A 124 4.69 7.64 -2.45
N SER A 125 5.58 6.94 -1.76
CA SER A 125 5.35 6.42 -0.39
C SER A 125 6.53 6.65 0.55
N LEU A 126 6.25 6.84 1.84
CA LEU A 126 7.26 6.92 2.90
C LEU A 126 7.34 5.61 3.71
N THR A 127 6.94 4.47 3.15
CA THR A 127 6.98 3.15 3.83
C THR A 127 8.33 2.78 4.45
N HIS A 128 9.43 3.29 3.90
CA HIS A 128 10.78 3.12 4.45
C HIS A 128 11.04 3.87 5.77
N THR A 129 10.15 4.79 6.17
CA THR A 129 10.23 5.56 7.42
C THR A 129 9.33 4.99 8.52
N TYR A 130 8.30 4.23 8.15
CA TYR A 130 7.27 3.73 9.06
C TYR A 130 7.73 2.58 9.95
N HIS A 131 7.03 2.39 11.07
CA HIS A 131 7.18 1.19 11.88
C HIS A 131 6.61 0.00 11.12
N ARG A 132 7.45 -1.02 10.93
CA ARG A 132 7.08 -2.27 10.28
C ARG A 132 7.13 -3.39 11.30
N PHE A 133 6.06 -4.17 11.36
CA PHE A 133 5.91 -5.29 12.27
C PHE A 133 5.81 -6.60 11.51
N LYS A 134 6.17 -7.67 12.20
CA LYS A 134 5.91 -9.05 11.77
C LYS A 134 5.20 -9.78 12.91
N SER A 135 4.15 -10.54 12.60
CA SER A 135 3.61 -11.51 13.56
C SER A 135 4.61 -12.65 13.78
N ARG A 136 4.76 -13.09 15.02
CA ARG A 136 5.61 -14.22 15.40
C ARG A 136 4.98 -15.52 14.88
N GLY A 137 5.81 -16.48 14.47
CA GLY A 137 5.37 -17.78 13.96
C GLY A 137 4.87 -17.83 12.50
N ILE A 138 4.37 -16.72 11.94
CA ILE A 138 3.70 -16.70 10.62
C ILE A 138 4.29 -15.69 9.63
N ARG A 139 4.00 -15.84 8.33
CA ARG A 139 4.39 -14.91 7.25
C ARG A 139 3.43 -13.72 7.13
N HIS A 140 3.22 -12.98 8.21
CA HIS A 140 2.35 -11.79 8.23
C HIS A 140 3.16 -10.54 8.59
N PHE A 141 3.09 -9.52 7.74
CA PHE A 141 3.80 -8.24 7.89
C PHE A 141 2.84 -7.08 7.70
N PHE A 142 3.05 -6.00 8.45
CA PHE A 142 2.25 -4.80 8.36
C PHE A 142 3.03 -3.54 8.75
N PHE A 143 2.56 -2.40 8.25
CA PHE A 143 3.06 -1.06 8.57
C PHE A 143 2.02 -0.29 9.37
N LEU A 144 2.50 0.50 10.32
CA LEU A 144 1.72 1.61 10.88
C LEU A 144 1.94 2.85 10.00
N VAL A 145 0.90 3.24 9.26
CA VAL A 145 0.93 4.35 8.33
C VAL A 145 0.35 5.59 9.01
N PRO A 146 1.08 6.71 9.10
CA PRO A 146 0.53 7.96 9.60
C PRO A 146 -0.60 8.45 8.69
N SER A 147 -1.73 8.82 9.27
CA SER A 147 -2.91 9.30 8.54
C SER A 147 -2.62 10.49 7.63
N ILE A 148 -1.73 11.39 8.07
CA ILE A 148 -1.28 12.54 7.28
C ILE A 148 -0.62 12.11 5.98
N ASP A 149 0.03 10.95 5.90
CA ASP A 149 0.75 10.55 4.68
C ASP A 149 -0.13 9.89 3.62
N VAL A 150 -1.38 9.59 3.97
CA VAL A 150 -2.41 9.09 3.05
C VAL A 150 -3.58 10.05 2.88
N HIS A 151 -3.52 11.24 3.48
CA HIS A 151 -4.56 12.28 3.37
C HIS A 151 -5.96 11.74 3.69
N ILE A 152 -6.06 11.00 4.79
CA ILE A 152 -7.32 10.46 5.30
C ILE A 152 -7.45 10.87 6.76
N ASP A 153 -8.57 11.49 7.13
CA ASP A 153 -8.93 11.67 8.52
C ASP A 153 -9.29 10.31 9.12
N CYS A 154 -8.37 9.77 9.93
CA CYS A 154 -8.47 8.42 10.50
C CYS A 154 -9.40 8.39 11.71
N VAL A 155 -10.70 8.54 11.46
CA VAL A 155 -11.76 8.55 12.49
C VAL A 155 -12.85 7.53 12.17
N PRO A 156 -13.52 6.93 13.18
CA PRO A 156 -14.51 5.87 12.96
C PRO A 156 -15.66 6.24 12.01
N SER A 157 -16.08 7.51 11.97
CA SER A 157 -17.13 7.99 11.06
C SER A 157 -16.76 7.89 9.58
N ASN A 158 -15.47 7.79 9.26
CA ASN A 158 -14.95 7.66 7.90
C ASN A 158 -14.72 6.21 7.48
N PHE A 159 -15.01 5.24 8.36
CA PHE A 159 -14.77 3.84 8.07
C PHE A 159 -16.01 3.12 7.58
N THR A 160 -15.78 2.08 6.80
CA THR A 160 -16.70 0.99 6.50
C THR A 160 -16.03 -0.32 6.92
N ARG A 161 -16.80 -1.38 7.19
CA ARG A 161 -16.23 -2.69 7.53
C ARG A 161 -16.53 -3.68 6.42
N SER A 162 -15.54 -4.51 6.10
CA SER A 162 -15.77 -5.66 5.23
C SER A 162 -16.70 -6.69 5.92
N PRO A 163 -17.23 -7.68 5.19
CA PRO A 163 -18.01 -8.76 5.81
C PRO A 163 -17.26 -9.53 6.90
N ARG A 164 -15.92 -9.50 6.91
CA ARG A 164 -15.07 -10.08 7.96
C ARG A 164 -14.78 -9.13 9.12
N GLY A 165 -15.21 -7.87 9.03
CA GLY A 165 -15.07 -6.87 10.08
C GLY A 165 -13.83 -5.98 9.97
N LEU A 166 -12.98 -6.16 8.94
CA LEU A 166 -11.80 -5.31 8.76
C LEU A 166 -12.22 -3.86 8.45
N PRO A 167 -11.64 -2.85 9.12
CA PRO A 167 -11.97 -1.46 8.87
C PRO A 167 -11.26 -0.93 7.62
N TYR A 168 -12.01 -0.35 6.69
CA TYR A 168 -11.52 0.31 5.49
C TYR A 168 -12.04 1.75 5.45
N PRO A 169 -11.36 2.71 4.79
CA PRO A 169 -11.97 4.01 4.51
C PRO A 169 -13.22 3.80 3.65
N LYS A 170 -14.27 4.58 3.89
CA LYS A 170 -15.44 4.64 2.99
C LYS A 170 -14.99 5.04 1.57
N LEU A 171 -15.78 4.64 0.57
CA LEU A 171 -15.38 4.75 -0.83
C LEU A 171 -15.14 6.22 -1.25
N ASP A 172 -16.03 7.11 -0.85
CA ASP A 172 -15.91 8.56 -1.04
C ASP A 172 -14.65 9.12 -0.37
N VAL A 173 -14.39 8.74 0.89
CA VAL A 173 -13.18 9.14 1.62
C VAL A 173 -11.91 8.68 0.90
N PHE A 174 -11.88 7.44 0.42
CA PHE A 174 -10.71 6.88 -0.24
C PHE A 174 -10.46 7.50 -1.63
N ILE A 175 -11.51 7.69 -2.42
CA ILE A 175 -11.40 8.36 -3.72
C ILE A 175 -11.00 9.83 -3.54
N GLN A 176 -11.56 10.52 -2.54
CA GLN A 176 -11.21 11.91 -2.24
C GLN A 176 -9.73 12.04 -1.88
N SER A 177 -9.20 11.16 -1.03
CA SER A 177 -7.77 11.06 -0.73
C SER A 177 -6.92 10.88 -2.01
N CYS A 178 -7.34 10.03 -2.95
CA CYS A 178 -6.61 9.85 -4.22
C CYS A 178 -6.58 11.13 -5.07
N LEU A 179 -7.67 11.90 -5.09
CA LEU A 179 -7.75 13.19 -5.77
C LEU A 179 -6.86 14.23 -5.10
N ASP A 180 -6.99 14.39 -3.77
CA ASP A 180 -6.25 15.40 -3.01
C ASP A 180 -4.74 15.15 -3.03
N THR A 181 -4.32 13.89 -3.08
CA THR A 181 -2.90 13.49 -3.17
C THR A 181 -2.34 13.44 -4.59
N TYR A 182 -3.15 13.72 -5.61
CA TYR A 182 -2.81 13.55 -7.03
C TYR A 182 -2.26 12.15 -7.35
N ASN A 183 -2.87 11.13 -6.75
CA ASN A 183 -2.50 9.73 -6.95
C ASN A 183 -3.31 9.10 -8.08
N MET A 184 -2.96 9.44 -9.33
CA MET A 184 -3.66 8.96 -10.53
C MET A 184 -3.66 7.43 -10.65
N LEU A 185 -2.66 6.74 -10.11
CA LEU A 185 -2.58 5.28 -10.18
C LEU A 185 -3.65 4.65 -9.31
N GLN A 186 -3.70 5.01 -8.02
CA GLN A 186 -4.72 4.49 -7.12
C GLN A 186 -6.13 4.95 -7.51
N LEU A 187 -6.27 6.20 -7.97
CA LEU A 187 -7.54 6.72 -8.47
C LEU A 187 -8.06 5.89 -9.65
N CYS A 188 -7.18 5.55 -10.59
CA CYS A 188 -7.51 4.67 -11.71
C CYS A 188 -7.96 3.29 -11.23
N ASP A 189 -7.18 2.67 -10.34
CA ASP A 189 -7.46 1.33 -9.84
C ASP A 189 -8.78 1.23 -9.08
N VAL A 190 -9.09 2.21 -8.21
CA VAL A 190 -10.34 2.21 -7.44
C VAL A 190 -11.55 2.49 -8.33
N ILE A 191 -11.42 3.37 -9.34
CA ILE A 191 -12.48 3.60 -10.35
C ILE A 191 -12.74 2.31 -11.13
N ASP A 192 -11.69 1.61 -11.54
CA ASP A 192 -11.83 0.35 -12.25
C ASP A 192 -12.36 -0.76 -11.34
N GLY A 193 -11.97 -0.82 -10.08
CA GLY A 193 -12.46 -1.80 -9.11
C GLY A 193 -13.93 -1.59 -8.72
N THR A 194 -14.41 -0.36 -8.68
CA THR A 194 -15.78 -0.06 -8.23
C THR A 194 -16.76 0.19 -9.37
N ASN A 195 -16.27 0.53 -10.56
CA ASN A 195 -17.09 0.95 -11.70
C ASN A 195 -18.06 2.12 -11.39
N VAL A 196 -17.72 2.98 -10.43
CA VAL A 196 -18.49 4.19 -10.12
C VAL A 196 -18.72 5.05 -11.37
N SER A 197 -19.89 5.69 -11.44
CA SER A 197 -20.27 6.57 -12.56
C SER A 197 -19.75 7.98 -12.34
N GLU A 198 -19.77 8.80 -13.39
CA GLU A 198 -19.40 10.21 -13.28
C GLU A 198 -20.32 10.95 -12.29
N GLU A 199 -21.63 10.71 -12.38
CA GLU A 199 -22.66 11.31 -11.52
C GLU A 199 -22.57 10.83 -10.07
N TRP A 200 -21.96 9.67 -9.82
CA TRP A 200 -21.64 9.26 -8.46
C TRP A 200 -20.59 10.21 -7.87
N GLY A 201 -19.55 10.57 -8.62
CA GLY A 201 -18.52 11.50 -8.14
C GLY A 201 -19.08 12.89 -7.85
N GLU A 202 -19.92 13.42 -8.73
CA GLU A 202 -20.58 14.72 -8.53
C GLU A 202 -21.43 14.81 -7.26
N ARG A 203 -21.95 13.67 -6.78
CA ARG A 203 -22.81 13.61 -5.59
C ARG A 203 -22.05 13.33 -4.29
N ASN A 204 -20.89 12.68 -4.37
CA ASN A 204 -20.21 12.13 -3.20
C ASN A 204 -18.80 12.72 -2.96
N LEU A 205 -18.21 13.41 -3.93
CA LEU A 205 -16.85 13.93 -3.84
C LEU A 205 -16.85 15.45 -3.87
N ASP A 206 -15.83 16.04 -3.23
CA ASP A 206 -15.49 17.44 -3.46
C ASP A 206 -14.57 17.54 -4.68
N LEU A 207 -15.18 17.84 -5.82
CA LEU A 207 -14.49 18.01 -7.11
C LEU A 207 -14.05 19.45 -7.37
N GLU A 208 -14.36 20.39 -6.48
CA GLU A 208 -14.02 21.80 -6.65
C GLU A 208 -12.53 22.07 -6.39
N GLY A 209 -11.97 23.03 -7.12
CA GLY A 209 -10.57 23.40 -6.97
C GLY A 209 -9.57 22.34 -7.46
N THR A 210 -8.45 22.22 -6.75
CA THR A 210 -7.29 21.42 -7.17
C THR A 210 -6.80 20.51 -6.04
N ASN A 211 -5.95 19.54 -6.39
CA ASN A 211 -5.26 18.71 -5.40
C ASN A 211 -4.45 19.53 -4.37
N ASP A 212 -4.15 18.91 -3.24
CA ASP A 212 -3.45 19.53 -2.11
C ASP A 212 -1.92 19.56 -2.36
N VAL A 213 -1.48 20.66 -2.97
CA VAL A 213 -0.06 20.89 -3.27
C VAL A 213 0.77 21.14 -2.01
N GLU A 214 0.18 21.73 -0.97
CA GLU A 214 0.90 22.01 0.28
C GLU A 214 1.16 20.71 1.05
N TRP A 215 0.19 19.82 1.11
CA TRP A 215 0.38 18.46 1.58
C TRP A 215 1.52 17.75 0.84
N ALA A 216 1.54 17.85 -0.51
CA ALA A 216 2.57 17.20 -1.31
C ALA A 216 3.97 17.77 -1.01
N LYS A 217 4.09 19.09 -0.79
CA LYS A 217 5.35 19.72 -0.39
C LYS A 217 5.81 19.25 0.99
N GLU A 218 4.89 19.17 1.94
CA GLU A 218 5.15 18.78 3.33
C GLU A 218 5.54 17.29 3.42
N LYS A 219 4.85 16.39 2.70
CA LYS A 219 5.24 14.97 2.58
C LYS A 219 6.64 14.81 1.99
N ASN A 220 6.95 15.54 0.91
CA ASN A 220 8.30 15.53 0.33
C ASN A 220 9.36 16.12 1.29
N LYS A 221 9.00 17.09 2.12
CA LYS A 221 9.89 17.65 3.15
C LYS A 221 10.19 16.63 4.24
N ARG A 222 9.18 15.93 4.78
CA ARG A 222 9.39 14.82 5.72
C ARG A 222 10.31 13.74 5.16
N GLY A 223 10.12 13.37 3.90
CA GLY A 223 11.01 12.41 3.21
C GLY A 223 12.46 12.89 3.11
N ARG A 224 12.69 14.19 2.85
CA ARG A 224 14.03 14.80 2.89
C ARG A 224 14.64 14.78 4.28
N GLU A 225 13.86 15.15 5.29
CA GLU A 225 14.30 15.27 6.68
C GLU A 225 14.62 13.92 7.32
N PHE A 226 13.91 12.85 6.94
CA PHE A 226 14.25 11.49 7.36
C PHE A 226 15.62 11.06 6.84
N GLY A 227 16.06 11.60 5.71
CA GLY A 227 17.40 11.39 5.16
C GLY A 227 17.59 10.00 4.54
N GLY A 228 18.85 9.57 4.48
CA GLY A 228 19.24 8.29 3.88
C GLY A 228 19.32 8.32 2.35
N LYS A 229 19.41 7.13 1.75
CA LYS A 229 19.64 6.94 0.31
C LYS A 229 18.63 7.64 -0.60
N TRP A 230 17.44 7.93 -0.08
CA TRP A 230 16.29 8.42 -0.85
C TRP A 230 15.87 9.84 -0.49
N ALA A 231 16.69 10.58 0.26
CA ALA A 231 16.35 11.94 0.70
C ALA A 231 15.93 12.86 -0.45
N HIS A 232 16.51 12.70 -1.64
CA HIS A 232 16.21 13.54 -2.82
C HIS A 232 15.06 13.03 -3.69
N ALA A 233 14.38 11.95 -3.30
CA ALA A 233 13.29 11.39 -4.07
C ALA A 233 12.00 12.23 -3.97
N ALA A 234 11.16 12.11 -4.99
CA ALA A 234 9.81 12.66 -4.97
C ALA A 234 8.83 11.61 -4.45
N PHE A 235 8.33 11.83 -3.23
CA PHE A 235 7.34 11.00 -2.52
C PHE A 235 5.89 11.49 -2.70
N ALA A 236 5.69 12.66 -3.30
CA ALA A 236 4.39 13.17 -3.70
C ALA A 236 4.51 14.11 -4.90
N ARG A 237 3.50 14.13 -5.77
CA ARG A 237 3.45 15.03 -6.93
C ARG A 237 3.04 16.43 -6.47
N GLN A 238 3.93 17.41 -6.67
CA GLN A 238 3.64 18.82 -6.34
C GLN A 238 2.96 19.58 -7.49
N GLY A 239 2.70 18.92 -8.62
CA GLY A 239 1.96 19.52 -9.72
C GLY A 239 0.53 19.84 -9.30
N ARG A 240 0.02 21.00 -9.72
CA ARG A 240 -1.38 21.38 -9.52
C ARG A 240 -2.24 20.81 -10.64
N LYS A 241 -3.35 20.17 -10.27
CA LYS A 241 -4.32 19.59 -11.19
C LYS A 241 -5.74 19.74 -10.64
N SER A 242 -6.70 20.04 -11.51
CA SER A 242 -8.11 20.12 -11.13
C SER A 242 -8.64 18.74 -10.71
N LYS A 243 -9.33 18.68 -9.56
CA LYS A 243 -9.93 17.43 -9.06
C LYS A 243 -10.99 16.92 -10.03
N ARG A 244 -11.86 17.81 -10.49
CA ARG A 244 -12.86 17.54 -11.54
C ARG A 244 -12.22 17.00 -12.83
N GLU A 245 -11.15 17.61 -13.33
CA GLU A 245 -10.47 17.11 -14.53
C GLU A 245 -9.87 15.71 -14.32
N MET A 246 -9.22 15.45 -13.17
CA MET A 246 -8.69 14.13 -12.85
C MET A 246 -9.79 13.08 -12.85
N TRP A 247 -10.87 13.35 -12.11
CA TRP A 247 -12.04 12.49 -12.02
C TRP A 247 -12.63 12.18 -13.40
N GLN A 248 -13.04 13.22 -14.15
CA GLN A 248 -13.69 13.07 -15.45
C GLN A 248 -12.79 12.36 -16.47
N SER A 249 -11.48 12.63 -16.45
CA SER A 249 -10.53 11.98 -17.37
C SER A 249 -10.45 10.46 -17.18
N LEU A 250 -10.68 9.95 -15.96
CA LEU A 250 -10.58 8.53 -15.65
C LEU A 250 -11.93 7.81 -15.72
N VAL A 251 -13.02 8.41 -15.23
CA VAL A 251 -14.33 7.75 -15.25
C VAL A 251 -14.91 7.63 -16.66
N ARG A 252 -14.61 8.57 -17.56
CA ARG A 252 -15.09 8.55 -18.96
C ARG A 252 -14.31 7.59 -19.85
N THR A 253 -13.13 7.15 -19.43
CA THR A 253 -12.19 6.36 -20.24
C THR A 253 -11.97 4.94 -19.68
N LYS A 254 -12.89 4.44 -18.84
CA LYS A 254 -12.81 3.09 -18.24
C LYS A 254 -12.60 1.99 -19.27
N GLU A 255 -13.32 2.07 -20.40
CA GLU A 255 -13.25 1.08 -21.48
C GLU A 255 -11.90 1.07 -22.21
N ASP A 256 -11.20 2.21 -22.26
CA ASP A 256 -9.90 2.35 -22.91
C ASP A 256 -8.79 1.62 -22.15
N ARG A 257 -9.04 1.27 -20.89
CA ARG A 257 -8.07 0.60 -20.00
C ARG A 257 -8.17 -0.92 -20.02
N LEU A 258 -9.14 -1.48 -20.75
CA LEU A 258 -9.24 -2.92 -20.94
C LEU A 258 -8.03 -3.43 -21.73
N ASP A 259 -7.21 -4.26 -21.10
CA ASP A 259 -6.10 -4.92 -21.79
C ASP A 259 -6.59 -6.10 -22.66
N TRP A 260 -5.68 -6.68 -23.44
CA TRP A 260 -5.98 -7.78 -24.38
C TRP A 260 -6.50 -9.07 -23.70
N THR A 261 -6.37 -9.19 -22.37
CA THR A 261 -6.91 -10.30 -21.57
C THR A 261 -8.34 -10.03 -21.06
N LYS A 262 -8.87 -8.83 -21.27
CA LYS A 262 -10.18 -8.37 -20.79
C LYS A 262 -11.13 -8.11 -21.95
N PRO A 263 -11.81 -9.15 -22.48
CA PRO A 263 -12.72 -8.97 -23.60
C PRO A 263 -13.96 -8.16 -23.17
N ARG A 264 -14.39 -7.23 -24.04
CA ARG A 264 -15.41 -6.20 -23.76
C ARG A 264 -16.82 -6.75 -23.52
N ASP A 265 -17.10 -7.96 -23.99
CA ASP A 265 -18.34 -8.69 -23.76
C ASP A 265 -18.40 -9.40 -22.39
N VAL A 266 -17.29 -9.39 -21.64
CA VAL A 266 -17.19 -9.97 -20.30
C VAL A 266 -16.89 -8.90 -19.25
N PHE A 267 -16.07 -7.90 -19.57
CA PHE A 267 -15.59 -6.89 -18.62
C PHE A 267 -16.12 -5.49 -18.93
N ILE A 268 -16.57 -4.77 -17.89
CA ILE A 268 -16.97 -3.35 -17.94
C ILE A 268 -15.76 -2.44 -17.73
N THR A 269 -14.83 -2.86 -16.86
CA THR A 269 -13.60 -2.13 -16.54
C THR A 269 -12.45 -3.13 -16.45
N GLN A 270 -11.22 -2.63 -16.25
CA GLN A 270 -10.04 -3.48 -16.09
C GLN A 270 -10.21 -4.58 -15.01
N TYR A 271 -11.06 -4.34 -14.01
CA TYR A 271 -11.26 -5.27 -12.88
C TYR A 271 -12.70 -5.81 -12.75
N ARG A 272 -13.69 -5.26 -13.47
CA ARG A 272 -15.11 -5.60 -13.23
C ARG A 272 -15.72 -6.39 -14.35
N VAL A 273 -16.30 -7.53 -13.98
CA VAL A 273 -17.10 -8.40 -14.85
C VAL A 273 -18.53 -7.88 -14.91
N ILE A 274 -19.16 -7.99 -16.08
CA ILE A 274 -20.55 -7.59 -16.30
C ILE A 274 -21.48 -8.37 -15.35
N GLY A 275 -22.31 -7.64 -14.60
CA GLY A 275 -23.30 -8.22 -13.68
C GLY A 275 -22.76 -8.72 -12.34
N ALA A 276 -21.45 -8.59 -12.07
CA ALA A 276 -20.89 -8.98 -10.78
C ALA A 276 -21.38 -8.04 -9.64
N PRO A 277 -21.66 -8.56 -8.44
CA PRO A 277 -21.99 -7.74 -7.27
C PRO A 277 -20.82 -6.85 -6.86
N ASP A 278 -21.07 -5.83 -6.06
CA ASP A 278 -20.03 -4.91 -5.61
C ASP A 278 -18.98 -5.65 -4.73
N PRO A 279 -17.68 -5.51 -5.00
CA PRO A 279 -16.64 -6.35 -4.38
C PRO A 279 -16.64 -6.28 -2.85
N TRP A 280 -16.87 -5.09 -2.29
CA TRP A 280 -16.86 -4.86 -0.84
C TRP A 280 -18.08 -5.42 -0.10
N THR A 281 -19.03 -6.00 -0.83
CA THR A 281 -20.22 -6.67 -0.25
C THR A 281 -20.04 -8.19 -0.14
N GLU A 282 -19.01 -8.75 -0.79
CA GLU A 282 -18.76 -10.18 -0.86
C GLU A 282 -17.75 -10.63 0.20
N MET A 283 -17.92 -11.86 0.70
CA MET A 283 -16.95 -12.48 1.60
C MET A 283 -15.69 -12.87 0.82
N SER A 284 -14.53 -12.43 1.31
CA SER A 284 -13.25 -12.61 0.62
C SER A 284 -12.17 -13.05 1.59
N ASP A 285 -11.27 -13.92 1.14
CA ASP A 285 -10.06 -14.29 1.89
C ASP A 285 -9.02 -13.16 1.88
N MET A 286 -9.19 -12.14 1.03
CA MET A 286 -8.23 -11.04 0.84
C MET A 286 -8.68 -9.71 1.46
N SER A 287 -9.93 -9.60 1.94
CA SER A 287 -10.54 -8.35 2.42
C SER A 287 -11.67 -8.57 3.42
#